data_AF-Q2WCH0-F1
#
_entry.id   AF-Q2WCH0-F1
#
_cell.length_a   1.000
_cell.length_b   1.000
_cell.length_c   1.000
_cell.angle_alpha   90.00
_cell.angle_beta   90.00
_cell.angle_gamma   90.00
#
_symmetry.space_group_name_H-M   'P 1'
#
loop_
_entity.id
_entity.type
_entity.pdbx_description
1 polymer ?
#
loop_
_entity_poly.entity_id
_entity_poly.type
_entity_poly.pdbx_seq_one_letter_code
_entity_poly.pdbx_strand_id
1 'polypeptide(L)'
;EDQLKPHGTLGTADSRAKRPLNAFMAFRTYYLKLFPHTQQKNASGFLTRLWGGDPHRNKWALIAKVYSFLRDQLGKSTVNLSAFLGIACPLMN
;
A
#
# COMPACT_ATOMS: atom_id res chain seq x y z
N GLU A 1 -16.89 -4.46 44.59
CA GLU A 1 -15.64 -5.22 44.31
C GLU A 1 -15.91 -6.07 43.08
N ASP A 2 -15.73 -5.53 41.87
CA ASP A 2 -14.46 -5.31 41.18
C ASP A 2 -13.63 -6.60 41.07
N GLN A 3 -13.74 -7.28 39.93
CA GLN A 3 -12.77 -8.27 39.47
C GLN A 3 -12.77 -8.26 37.94
N LEU A 4 -11.70 -7.65 37.43
CA LEU A 4 -11.36 -7.44 36.04
C LEU A 4 -11.59 -8.68 35.16
N LYS A 5 -12.32 -8.49 34.05
CA LYS A 5 -12.14 -9.34 32.87
C LYS A 5 -10.72 -9.13 32.35
N PRO A 6 -9.96 -10.21 32.07
CA PRO A 6 -8.64 -10.08 31.48
C PRO A 6 -8.78 -9.37 30.13
N HIS A 7 -8.04 -8.27 29.99
CA HIS A 7 -7.85 -7.56 28.74
C HIS A 7 -7.55 -8.57 27.64
N GLY A 8 -8.45 -8.65 26.66
CA GLY A 8 -8.28 -9.49 25.48
C GLY A 8 -6.90 -9.22 24.88
N THR A 9 -6.14 -10.30 24.74
CA THR A 9 -4.80 -10.38 24.17
C THR A 9 -4.77 -9.63 22.84
N LEU A 10 -4.17 -8.45 22.83
CA LEU A 10 -3.92 -7.68 21.61
C LEU A 10 -2.92 -8.44 20.74
N GLY A 11 -3.45 -9.17 19.76
CA GLY A 11 -2.84 -9.28 18.44
C GLY A 11 -1.67 -10.26 18.29
N THR A 12 -1.91 -11.56 18.48
CA THR A 12 -1.14 -12.57 17.73
C THR A 12 -1.72 -12.69 16.31
N ALA A 13 -1.55 -11.67 15.47
CA ALA A 13 -1.92 -11.72 14.06
C ALA A 13 -0.68 -11.51 13.18
N ASP A 14 -0.03 -12.62 12.85
CA ASP A 14 0.93 -12.78 11.76
C ASP A 14 2.28 -12.06 11.93
N SER A 15 3.12 -12.60 12.82
CA SER A 15 4.55 -12.31 12.98
C SER A 15 5.42 -12.78 11.80
N ARG A 16 4.88 -12.73 10.58
CA ARG A 16 5.70 -12.76 9.36
C ARG A 16 5.71 -11.35 8.82
N ALA A 17 6.88 -10.70 8.90
CA ALA A 17 7.16 -9.50 8.12
C ALA A 17 6.74 -9.78 6.67
N LYS A 18 5.58 -9.25 6.28
CA LYS A 18 5.05 -9.45 4.93
C LYS A 18 6.02 -8.74 3.99
N ARG A 19 6.30 -9.32 2.83
CA ARG A 19 7.28 -8.74 1.89
C ARG A 19 7.05 -7.23 1.74
N PRO A 20 8.12 -6.42 1.75
CA PRO A 20 8.01 -4.99 1.58
C PRO A 20 7.31 -4.70 0.26
N LEU A 21 6.48 -3.66 0.24
CA LEU A 21 5.80 -3.24 -0.96
C LEU A 21 6.85 -2.76 -1.98
N ASN A 22 6.74 -3.24 -3.22
CA ASN A 22 7.56 -2.72 -4.32
C ASN A 22 6.99 -1.38 -4.79
N ALA A 23 7.86 -0.43 -5.15
CA ALA A 23 7.51 0.84 -5.79
C ALA A 23 6.52 0.66 -6.96
N PHE A 24 6.76 -0.34 -7.82
CA PHE A 24 5.87 -0.64 -8.94
C PHE A 24 4.47 -1.09 -8.48
N MET A 25 4.36 -1.79 -7.35
CA MET A 25 3.05 -2.17 -6.82
C MET A 25 2.27 -0.97 -6.30
N ALA A 26 2.94 -0.02 -5.63
CA ALA A 26 2.32 1.25 -5.26
C ALA A 26 1.83 2.02 -6.49
N PHE A 27 2.69 2.18 -7.49
CA PHE A 27 2.37 2.82 -8.77
C PHE A 27 1.15 2.16 -9.44
N ARG A 28 1.21 0.83 -9.61
CA ARG A 28 0.14 0.06 -10.23
C ARG A 28 -1.17 0.25 -9.48
N THR A 29 -1.18 0.12 -8.15
CA THR A 29 -2.41 0.25 -7.35
C THR A 29 -3.01 1.65 -7.45
N TYR A 30 -2.21 2.70 -7.59
CA TYR A 30 -2.71 4.06 -7.75
C TYR A 30 -3.37 4.28 -9.12
N TYR A 31 -2.65 3.99 -10.20
CA TYR A 31 -3.12 4.26 -11.56
C TYR A 31 -4.16 3.25 -12.06
N LEU A 32 -4.18 2.02 -11.54
CA LEU A 32 -5.19 1.03 -11.93
C LEU A 32 -6.62 1.51 -11.64
N LYS A 33 -6.81 2.39 -10.66
CA LYS A 33 -8.11 2.98 -10.31
C LYS A 33 -8.68 3.85 -11.42
N LEU A 34 -7.84 4.38 -12.30
CA LEU A 34 -8.26 5.17 -13.48
C LEU A 34 -8.81 4.29 -14.60
N PHE A 35 -8.63 2.96 -14.51
CA PHE A 35 -9.06 1.99 -15.50
C PHE A 35 -10.14 1.03 -14.96
N PRO A 36 -11.27 1.53 -14.41
CA PRO A 36 -12.27 0.67 -13.77
C PRO A 36 -12.98 -0.27 -14.75
N HIS A 37 -13.06 0.10 -16.02
CA HIS A 37 -13.72 -0.67 -17.08
C HIS A 37 -12.74 -1.36 -18.05
N THR A 38 -11.43 -1.21 -17.83
CA THR A 38 -10.43 -1.81 -18.71
C THR A 38 -9.98 -3.15 -18.12
N GLN A 39 -9.93 -4.18 -18.97
CA GLN A 39 -9.42 -5.49 -18.56
C GLN A 39 -7.98 -5.36 -18.04
N GLN A 40 -7.68 -6.02 -16.91
CA GLN A 40 -6.35 -5.97 -16.28
C GLN A 40 -5.21 -6.30 -17.25
N LYS A 41 -5.43 -7.19 -18.24
CA LYS A 41 -4.42 -7.53 -19.25
C LYS A 41 -3.97 -6.30 -20.05
N ASN A 42 -4.93 -5.47 -20.47
CA ASN A 42 -4.66 -4.28 -21.26
C ASN A 42 -4.08 -3.18 -20.37
N ALA A 43 -4.70 -2.96 -19.20
CA ALA A 43 -4.23 -1.97 -18.23
C ALA A 43 -2.79 -2.25 -17.76
N SER A 44 -2.43 -3.51 -17.51
CA SER A 44 -1.07 -3.87 -17.08
C SER A 44 -0.02 -3.50 -18.12
N GLY A 45 -0.30 -3.68 -19.41
CA GLY A 45 0.61 -3.27 -20.49
C GLY A 45 0.85 -1.76 -20.50
N PHE A 46 -0.22 -0.97 -20.37
CA PHE A 46 -0.13 0.49 -20.27
C PHE A 46 0.65 0.93 -19.04
N LEU A 47 0.40 0.32 -17.88
CA LEU A 47 1.08 0.66 -16.62
C LEU A 47 2.57 0.34 -16.67
N THR A 48 2.97 -0.78 -17.28
CA THR A 48 4.40 -1.10 -17.46
C THR A 48 5.09 -0.07 -18.37
N ARG A 49 4.44 0.34 -19.46
CA ARG A 49 4.98 1.38 -20.35
C ARG A 49 5.08 2.73 -19.63
N LEU A 50 4.05 3.11 -18.87
CA LEU A 50 4.03 4.35 -18.10
C LEU A 50 5.11 4.35 -17.01
N TRP A 51 5.31 3.23 -16.31
CA TRP A 51 6.39 3.05 -15.36
C TRP A 51 7.78 3.21 -16.00
N GLY A 52 7.94 2.69 -17.23
CA GLY A 52 9.16 2.87 -18.02
C GLY A 52 9.50 4.33 -18.30
N GLY A 53 8.51 5.20 -18.42
CA GLY A 53 8.68 6.64 -18.62
C GLY A 53 8.65 7.49 -17.33
N ASP A 54 8.31 6.90 -16.19
CA ASP A 54 8.14 7.66 -14.94
C ASP A 54 9.49 8.16 -14.41
N PRO A 55 9.70 9.48 -14.26
CA PRO A 55 10.91 10.05 -13.67
C PRO A 55 10.89 10.01 -12.12
N HIS A 56 9.74 9.71 -11.52
CA HIS A 56 9.52 9.79 -10.07
C HIS A 56 9.59 8.45 -9.34
N ARG A 57 10.28 7.45 -9.90
CA ARG A 57 10.42 6.10 -9.30
C ARG A 57 10.95 6.12 -7.87
N ASN A 58 11.83 7.07 -7.56
CA ASN A 58 12.36 7.27 -6.20
C ASN A 58 11.25 7.65 -5.21
N LYS A 59 10.29 8.49 -5.63
CA LYS A 59 9.14 8.86 -4.80
C LYS A 59 8.22 7.66 -4.55
N TRP A 60 8.01 6.83 -5.58
CA TRP A 60 7.27 5.56 -5.43
C TRP A 60 7.96 4.57 -4.48
N ALA A 61 9.29 4.49 -4.52
CA ALA A 61 10.06 3.68 -3.58
C ALA A 61 9.93 4.19 -2.14
N LEU A 62 9.97 5.50 -1.93
CA LEU A 62 9.73 6.12 -0.63
C LEU A 62 8.34 5.81 -0.10
N ILE A 63 7.30 6.02 -0.92
CA ILE A 63 5.90 5.69 -0.57
C ILE A 63 5.76 4.23 -0.19
N ALA A 64 6.35 3.32 -0.96
CA ALA A 64 6.27 1.90 -0.70
C ALA A 64 6.96 1.51 0.62
N LYS A 65 8.08 2.17 0.94
CA LYS A 65 8.77 2.03 2.23
C LYS A 65 7.94 2.56 3.39
N VAL A 66 7.38 3.76 3.27
CA VAL A 66 6.52 4.38 4.30
C VAL A 66 5.28 3.53 4.55
N TYR A 67 4.63 3.04 3.49
CA TYR A 67 3.49 2.14 3.63
C TYR A 67 3.88 0.83 4.32
N SER A 68 5.00 0.23 3.93
CA SER A 68 5.47 -1.02 4.55
C SER A 68 5.72 -0.81 6.04
N PHE A 69 6.37 0.30 6.41
CA PHE A 69 6.57 0.68 7.81
C PHE A 69 5.24 0.87 8.56
N LEU A 70 4.30 1.66 8.03
CA LEU A 70 2.99 1.89 8.65
C LEU A 70 2.19 0.59 8.80
N ARG A 71 2.20 -0.26 7.78
CA ARG A 71 1.53 -1.57 7.79
C ARG A 71 2.14 -2.49 8.86
N ASP A 72 3.47 -2.47 9.01
CA ASP A 72 4.17 -3.33 9.95
C ASP A 72 3.97 -2.83 11.40
N GLN A 73 3.82 -1.53 11.62
CA GLN A 73 3.54 -0.93 12.93
C GLN A 73 2.05 -1.03 13.36
N LEU A 74 1.12 -0.77 12.43
CA LEU A 74 -0.32 -0.64 12.73
C LEU A 74 -1.13 -1.91 12.38
N GLY A 75 -0.54 -2.85 11.66
CA GLY A 75 -1.23 -4.04 11.15
C GLY A 75 -1.97 -3.82 9.82
N LYS A 76 -2.14 -4.92 9.06
CA LYS A 76 -2.72 -4.91 7.70
C LYS A 76 -4.21 -4.56 7.64
N SER A 77 -4.97 -4.78 8.72
CA SER A 77 -6.42 -4.42 8.75
C SER A 77 -6.64 -2.91 8.84
N THR A 78 -5.64 -2.19 9.33
CA THR A 78 -5.76 -0.77 9.67
C THR A 78 -5.31 0.14 8.51
N VAL A 79 -4.33 -0.29 7.71
CA VAL A 79 -3.75 0.54 6.63
C VAL A 79 -4.09 -0.03 5.26
N ASN A 80 -5.07 0.58 4.59
CA ASN A 80 -5.42 0.25 3.21
C ASN A 80 -4.49 0.98 2.22
N LEU A 81 -3.78 0.23 1.37
CA LEU A 81 -2.88 0.79 0.36
C LEU A 81 -3.57 1.79 -0.56
N SER A 82 -4.80 1.50 -1.00
CA SER A 82 -5.55 2.39 -1.89
C SER A 82 -5.80 3.75 -1.24
N ALA A 83 -6.22 3.76 0.04
CA ALA A 83 -6.49 4.98 0.80
C ALA A 83 -5.19 5.75 1.07
N PHE A 84 -4.13 5.06 1.51
CA PHE A 84 -2.82 5.65 1.73
C PHE A 84 -2.29 6.35 0.47
N LEU A 85 -2.33 5.67 -0.69
CA LEU A 85 -1.87 6.25 -1.95
C LEU A 85 -2.73 7.44 -2.40
N GLY A 86 -4.03 7.44 -2.08
CA GLY A 86 -4.90 8.58 -2.37
C GLY A 86 -4.50 9.86 -1.65
N ILE A 87 -3.86 9.74 -0.48
CA ILE A 87 -3.36 10.87 0.31
C ILE A 87 -1.91 11.17 -0.04
N ALA A 88 -1.06 10.14 -0.12
CA ALA A 88 0.37 10.30 -0.34
C ALA A 88 0.71 10.78 -1.75
N CYS A 89 -0.02 10.35 -2.79
CA CYS A 89 0.31 10.72 -4.17
C CYS A 89 0.11 12.21 -4.48
N PRO A 90 -0.98 12.88 -4.06
CA PRO A 90 -1.11 14.33 -4.21
C PRO A 90 -0.02 15.14 -3.50
N LEU A 91 0.53 14.62 -2.39
CA LEU A 91 1.61 15.27 -1.63
C LEU A 91 2.99 15.13 -2.31
N MET A 92 3.12 14.31 -3.36
CA MET A 92 4.36 14.18 -4.13
C MET A 92 4.60 15.32 -5.13
N ASN A 93 3.71 16.31 -5.18
CA ASN A 93 3.83 17.50 -6.03
C ASN A 93 4.93 18.44 -5.51
#